data_AF-A0A8S4P3W3-F1
#
_entry.id   AF-A0A8S4P3W3-F1
#
_cell.length_a   1.000
_cell.length_b   1.000
_cell.length_c   1.000
_cell.angle_alpha   90.00
_cell.angle_beta   90.00
_cell.angle_gamma   90.00
#
_symmetry.space_group_name_H-M   'P 1'
#
loop_
_entity.id
_entity.type
_entity.pdbx_description
1 polymer ?
#
loop_
_entity_poly.entity_id
_entity_poly.type
_entity_poly.pdbx_seq_one_letter_code
_entity_poly.pdbx_strand_id
1 'polypeptide(L)'
;MYDRLRLYLTTLGIFEGETPHSLRAGCAITLMLSGAAKSSSDIMNHIGWFSYDSVQHYSRSGIMKDSCITSEKLAKSMSSSDDPENIYKKHSCETNNIKL
;
A
#
# COMPACT_ATOMS: atom_id res chain seq x y z
N MET A 1 -9.36 -4.35 13.95
CA MET A 1 -8.30 -3.85 13.03
C MET A 1 -8.87 -3.63 11.62
N TYR A 2 -9.65 -4.59 11.11
CA TYR A 2 -10.38 -4.47 9.85
C TYR A 2 -11.33 -3.26 9.79
N ASP A 3 -12.11 -2.99 10.85
CA ASP A 3 -13.10 -1.89 10.84
C ASP A 3 -12.47 -0.50 10.72
N ARG A 4 -11.31 -0.30 11.34
CA ARG A 4 -10.57 0.97 11.24
C ARG A 4 -10.01 1.15 9.84
N LEU A 5 -9.38 0.12 9.28
CA LEU A 5 -8.88 0.17 7.90
C LEU A 5 -10.02 0.49 6.92
N ARG A 6 -11.14 -0.21 7.06
CA ARG A 6 -12.33 0.02 6.23
C ARG A 6 -12.84 1.45 6.36
N LEU A 7 -12.92 1.98 7.58
CA LEU A 7 -13.29 3.38 7.81
C LEU A 7 -12.36 4.34 7.06
N TYR A 8 -11.03 4.19 7.22
CA TYR A 8 -10.06 5.07 6.54
C TYR A 8 -10.21 5.03 5.01
N LEU A 9 -10.27 3.83 4.43
CA LEU A 9 -10.37 3.67 2.98
C LEU A 9 -11.71 4.17 2.43
N THR A 10 -12.80 3.96 3.18
CA THR A 10 -14.13 4.46 2.79
C THR A 10 -14.17 5.99 2.84
N THR A 11 -13.60 6.61 3.88
CA THR A 11 -13.51 8.07 4.00
C THR A 11 -12.69 8.68 2.86
N LEU A 12 -11.63 7.99 2.41
CA LEU A 12 -10.81 8.43 1.29
C LEU A 12 -11.42 8.08 -0.08
N GLY A 13 -12.56 7.37 -0.13
CA GLY A 13 -13.23 6.98 -1.38
C GLY A 13 -12.47 5.95 -2.20
N ILE A 14 -11.58 5.17 -1.59
CA ILE A 14 -10.70 4.20 -2.25
C ILE A 14 -10.89 2.76 -1.71
N PHE A 15 -12.07 2.47 -1.16
CA PHE A 15 -12.37 1.13 -0.66
C PHE A 15 -12.95 0.25 -1.78
N GLU A 16 -12.13 -0.67 -2.31
CA GLU A 16 -12.49 -1.66 -3.33
C GLU A 16 -12.46 -3.10 -2.77
N GLY A 17 -12.51 -3.26 -1.45
CA GLY A 17 -12.50 -4.56 -0.78
C GLY A 17 -11.14 -4.95 -0.18
N GLU A 18 -10.29 -3.97 0.08
CA GLU A 18 -8.98 -4.15 0.68
C GLU A 18 -9.10 -4.76 2.07
N THR A 19 -8.07 -5.55 2.41
CA THR A 19 -7.92 -6.20 3.70
C THR A 19 -6.52 -5.91 4.25
N PRO A 20 -6.29 -6.07 5.56
CA PRO A 20 -4.94 -6.00 6.11
C PRO A 20 -3.96 -6.95 5.41
N HIS A 21 -4.48 -8.08 4.91
CA HIS A 21 -3.69 -9.05 4.16
C HIS A 21 -3.32 -8.56 2.75
N SER A 22 -4.23 -7.87 2.05
CA SER A 22 -3.92 -7.27 0.74
C SER A 22 -2.93 -6.11 0.88
N LEU A 23 -2.99 -5.35 1.97
CA LEU A 23 -1.96 -4.35 2.30
C LEU A 23 -0.59 -4.98 2.54
N ARG A 24 -0.54 -6.16 3.20
CA ARG A 24 0.72 -6.88 3.37
C ARG A 24 1.32 -7.33 2.04
N ALA A 25 0.48 -7.80 1.12
CA ALA A 25 0.92 -8.11 -0.25
C ALA A 25 1.37 -6.83 -0.99
N GLY A 26 0.64 -5.73 -0.86
CA GLY A 26 1.01 -4.43 -1.42
C GLY A 26 2.37 -3.94 -0.92
N CYS A 27 2.65 -4.08 0.37
CA CYS A 27 3.95 -3.74 0.96
C CYS A 27 5.10 -4.57 0.33
N ALA A 28 4.90 -5.88 0.17
CA ALA A 28 5.88 -6.74 -0.49
C ALA A 28 6.15 -6.33 -1.95
N ILE A 29 5.10 -5.97 -2.69
CA ILE A 29 5.20 -5.44 -4.05
C ILE A 29 5.97 -4.12 -4.07
N THR A 30 5.63 -3.17 -3.19
CA THR A 30 6.33 -1.87 -3.11
C THR A 30 7.80 -2.04 -2.76
N LEU A 31 8.16 -2.97 -1.86
CA LEU A 31 9.55 -3.27 -1.54
C LEU A 31 10.34 -3.81 -2.74
N MET A 32 9.70 -4.68 -3.54
CA MET A 32 10.27 -5.19 -4.78
C MET A 32 10.47 -4.06 -5.80
N LEU A 33 9.43 -3.24 -6.00
CA LEU A 33 9.45 -2.16 -7.00
C LEU A 33 10.45 -1.05 -6.63
N SER A 34 10.48 -0.63 -5.37
CA SER A 34 11.37 0.43 -4.89
C SER A 34 12.86 0.05 -4.97
N GLY A 35 13.18 -1.23 -5.20
CA GLY A 35 14.56 -1.74 -5.15
C GLY A 35 15.14 -1.77 -3.74
N ALA A 36 14.33 -1.47 -2.71
CA ALA A 36 14.72 -1.57 -1.30
C ALA A 36 15.00 -3.01 -0.90
N ALA A 37 14.24 -3.96 -1.44
CA ALA A 37 14.54 -5.38 -1.35
C ALA A 37 15.23 -5.86 -2.63
N LYS A 38 16.46 -6.38 -2.49
CA LYS A 38 17.26 -6.87 -3.62
C LYS A 38 17.07 -8.37 -3.87
N SER A 39 16.58 -9.09 -2.86
CA SER A 39 16.31 -10.52 -2.92
C SER A 39 14.93 -10.87 -2.35
N SER A 40 14.38 -12.02 -2.76
CA SER A 40 13.15 -12.56 -2.16
C SER A 40 13.30 -12.83 -0.66
N SER A 41 14.52 -13.14 -0.18
CA SER A 41 14.78 -13.34 1.24
C SER A 41 14.60 -12.05 2.05
N ASP A 42 14.96 -10.89 1.49
CA ASP A 42 14.79 -9.60 2.17
C ASP A 42 13.31 -9.29 2.35
N ILE A 43 12.51 -9.54 1.30
CA ILE A 43 11.05 -9.40 1.34
C ILE A 43 10.46 -10.35 2.38
N MET A 44 10.88 -11.62 2.37
CA MET A 44 10.40 -12.63 3.32
C MET A 44 10.68 -12.25 4.77
N ASN A 45 11.90 -11.80 5.06
CA ASN A 45 12.31 -11.38 6.40
C ASN A 45 11.56 -10.13 6.86
N HIS A 46 11.37 -9.15 5.97
CA HIS A 46 10.65 -7.92 6.32
C HIS A 46 9.15 -8.16 6.55
N ILE A 47 8.53 -8.98 5.69
CA ILE A 47 7.09 -9.21 5.70
C ILE A 47 6.69 -10.32 6.69
N GLY A 48 7.63 -11.18 7.08
CA GLY A 48 7.38 -12.36 7.91
C GLY A 48 6.75 -13.51 7.11
N TRP A 49 7.28 -13.80 5.93
CA TRP A 49 6.91 -14.99 5.15
C TRP A 49 7.93 -16.11 5.35
N PHE A 50 7.42 -17.32 5.63
CA PHE A 50 8.26 -18.49 5.84
C PHE A 50 8.52 -19.30 4.57
N SER A 51 7.65 -19.17 3.55
CA SER A 51 7.80 -19.89 2.28
C SER A 51 8.05 -18.93 1.12
N TYR A 52 8.95 -19.35 0.23
CA TYR A 52 9.18 -18.71 -1.05
C TYR A 52 7.91 -18.67 -1.92
N ASP A 53 7.03 -19.67 -1.78
CA ASP A 53 5.75 -19.71 -2.49
C ASP A 53 4.86 -18.53 -2.11
N SER A 54 4.95 -18.04 -0.87
CA SER A 54 4.22 -16.84 -0.44
C SER A 54 4.70 -15.60 -1.19
N VAL A 55 6.02 -15.45 -1.39
CA VAL A 55 6.58 -14.36 -2.19
C VAL A 55 6.07 -14.44 -3.61
N GLN A 56 6.15 -15.61 -4.24
CA GLN A 56 5.70 -15.78 -5.62
C GLN A 56 4.20 -15.49 -5.78
N HIS A 57 3.38 -15.99 -4.85
CA HIS A 57 1.93 -15.85 -4.87
C HIS A 57 1.49 -14.39 -4.71
N TYR A 58 2.08 -13.66 -3.76
CA TYR A 58 1.66 -12.30 -3.44
C TYR A 58 2.38 -11.22 -4.25
N SER A 59 3.65 -11.42 -4.60
CA SER A 59 4.42 -10.43 -5.35
C SER A 59 4.25 -10.55 -6.86
N ARG A 60 3.70 -11.67 -7.36
CA ARG A 60 3.58 -11.95 -8.81
C ARG A 60 4.88 -11.62 -9.56
N SER A 61 6.02 -11.97 -8.94
CA SER A 61 7.38 -11.55 -9.31
C SER A 61 7.74 -11.81 -10.78
N GLY A 62 7.11 -12.81 -11.41
CA GLY A 62 7.30 -13.10 -12.83
C GLY A 62 6.67 -12.10 -13.80
N ILE A 63 5.64 -11.36 -13.38
CA ILE A 63 4.89 -10.38 -14.21
C ILE A 63 5.53 -8.98 -14.10
N MET A 64 6.19 -8.66 -12.98
CA MET A 64 6.75 -7.35 -12.67
C MET A 64 8.24 -7.18 -13.05
N LYS A 65 8.69 -7.84 -14.12
CA LYS A 65 10.11 -7.79 -14.53
C LYS A 65 10.57 -6.40 -15.03
N ASP A 66 9.63 -5.53 -15.43
CA ASP A 66 9.92 -4.16 -15.88
C ASP A 66 9.92 -3.14 -14.71
N SER A 67 10.43 -3.56 -13.55
CA SER A 67 10.36 -2.87 -12.25
C SER A 67 10.87 -1.42 -12.26
N CYS A 68 11.78 -1.05 -13.16
CA CYS A 68 12.33 0.31 -13.24
C CYS A 68 11.28 1.32 -13.72
N ILE A 69 10.49 0.96 -14.74
CA ILE A 69 9.48 1.84 -15.36
C ILE A 69 8.29 2.06 -14.40
N THR A 70 7.96 1.04 -13.60
CA THR A 70 6.84 1.11 -12.64
C THR A 70 7.16 2.02 -11.46
N SER A 71 8.40 2.04 -10.98
CA SER A 71 8.80 2.84 -9.81
C SER A 71 8.89 4.31 -10.12
N GLU A 72 9.38 4.66 -11.32
CA GLU A 72 9.43 6.05 -11.79
C GLU A 72 8.01 6.63 -11.98
N LYS A 73 7.08 5.85 -12.55
CA LYS A 73 5.67 6.24 -12.65
C LYS A 73 5.01 6.43 -11.28
N LEU A 74 5.30 5.54 -10.32
CA LEU A 74 4.76 5.63 -8.95
C LEU A 74 5.31 6.86 -8.20
N ALA A 75 6.61 7.11 -8.30
CA ALA A 75 7.23 8.29 -7.69
C ALA A 75 6.63 9.58 -8.26
N LYS A 76 6.39 9.62 -9.58
CA LYS A 76 5.76 10.74 -10.25
C LYS A 76 4.31 10.96 -9.80
N SER A 77 3.52 9.89 -9.60
CA SER A 77 2.14 10.03 -9.09
C SER A 77 2.09 10.50 -7.63
N MET A 78 3.07 10.13 -6.80
CA MET A 78 3.15 10.64 -5.43
C MET A 78 3.48 12.14 -5.38
N SER A 79 4.28 12.64 -6.32
CA SER A 79 4.66 14.06 -6.37
C SER A 79 3.54 15.01 -6.81
N SER A 80 2.46 14.49 -7.40
CA SER A 80 1.35 15.29 -7.96
C SER A 80 0.06 15.26 -7.13
N SER A 81 0.06 14.57 -5.99
CA SER A 81 -1.14 14.38 -5.16
C SER A 81 -1.08 15.30 -3.94
N ASP A 82 -2.14 16.07 -3.70
CA ASP A 82 -2.35 16.72 -2.40
C ASP A 82 -2.20 15.69 -1.28
N ASP A 83 -1.43 16.04 -0.24
CA ASP A 83 -1.05 15.13 0.84
C ASP A 83 -2.29 14.43 1.42
N PRO A 84 -2.38 13.08 1.34
CA PRO A 84 -3.54 12.32 1.81
C PRO A 84 -3.78 12.53 3.31
N GLU A 85 -2.75 12.89 4.08
CA GLU A 85 -2.90 13.26 5.48
C GLU A 85 -3.70 14.57 5.65
N ASN A 86 -3.54 15.50 4.70
CA ASN A 86 -4.26 16.77 4.70
C ASN A 86 -5.73 16.61 4.31
N ILE A 87 -6.05 15.68 3.41
CA ILE A 87 -7.43 15.28 3.07
C ILE A 87 -8.11 14.65 4.28
N TYR A 88 -7.42 13.75 4.98
CA TYR A 88 -7.96 13.12 6.20
C TYR A 88 -8.19 14.16 7.31
N LYS A 89 -7.23 15.06 7.54
CA LYS A 89 -7.36 16.16 8.50
C LYS A 89 -8.52 17.09 8.15
N LYS A 90 -8.72 17.40 6.87
CA LYS A 90 -9.83 18.24 6.39
C LYS A 90 -11.19 17.59 6.65
N HIS A 91 -11.38 16.32 6.28
CA HIS A 91 -12.63 15.59 6.53
C HIS A 91 -12.89 15.33 8.02
N SER A 92 -11.83 15.10 8.81
CA SER A 92 -11.94 14.98 10.27
C SER A 92 -12.26 16.33 10.95
N CYS A 93 -11.89 17.46 10.34
CA CYS A 93 -12.24 18.79 10.84
C CYS A 93 -13.69 19.16 10.50
N GLU A 94 -14.16 18.81 9.31
CA GLU A 94 -15.55 19.01 8.87
C GLU A 94 -16.56 18.19 9.69
N THR A 95 -16.20 16.97 10.11
CA THR A 95 -17.07 16.12 10.96
C THR A 95 -17.13 16.55 12.43
N ASN A 96 -16.19 17.36 12.91
CA ASN A 96 -16.19 17.88 14.30
C ASN A 96 -16.89 19.24 14.46
N ASN A 97 -17.41 19.82 13.37
CA ASN A 97 -18.16 21.09 13.39
C ASN A 97 -19.69 20.92 13.38
N ILE A 98 -20.18 19.67 13.44
CA ILE A 98 -21.58 19.36 13.75
C ILE A 98 -21.61 18.93 15.21
N LYS A 99 -21.55 19.93 16.09
CA LYS A 99 -21.80 19.78 17.53
C LYS A 99 -23.25 19.33 17.75
N LEU A 100 -23.42 18.32 18.63
CA LEU A 100 -24.59 18.23 19.50
C LEU A 100 -24.74 19.53 20.31
#